data_AF-A0A3D0PSQ8-F1
#
_entry.id   AF-A0A3D0PSQ8-F1
#
_cell.length_a   1.000
_cell.length_b   1.000
_cell.length_c   1.000
_cell.angle_alpha   90.00
_cell.angle_beta   90.00
_cell.angle_gamma   90.00
#
_symmetry.space_group_name_H-M   'P 1'
#
loop_
_entity.id
_entity.type
_entity.pdbx_description
1 polymer ?
#
loop_
_entity_poly.entity_id
_entity_poly.type
_entity_poly.pdbx_seq_one_letter_code
_entity_poly.pdbx_strand_id
1 'polypeptide(L)'
;MDQNENEIPTPELTFHPVSEQPAADPQSTLGKTASTAVEEPQLTPEEQKMVDDFSAKIDLTNTTQVLQYGSGAQKKMADFSENALENVKTKNLGEIGQMLSGVVTELKSFDVADDDKGFFARFKRSGNKLTALKARYAKVETNVDKICEALESHQVQLLKDTSMLDKMYEVNKTYFKELSMYLIAGKNKLKQVRTQELPALQQKAQKTGLPEDAQSANDLSNMCNRFEKKLHDLEL
;
A
#
# COMPACT_ATOMS: atom_id res chain seq x y z
N MET A 1 -28.47 -4.04 -2.90
CA MET A 1 -27.64 -5.14 -2.41
C MET A 1 -26.35 -5.03 -3.22
N ASP A 2 -25.27 -4.42 -2.76
CA ASP A 2 -24.86 -4.07 -1.40
C ASP A 2 -24.04 -2.77 -1.40
N GLN A 3 -24.26 -1.95 -0.37
CA GLN A 3 -23.48 -0.76 -0.04
C GLN A 3 -22.50 -1.20 1.04
N ASN A 4 -21.19 -1.37 0.76
CA ASN A 4 -20.16 -1.43 1.81
C ASN A 4 -18.67 -1.42 1.33
N GLU A 5 -18.28 -0.68 0.28
CA GLU A 5 -16.86 -0.63 -0.17
C GLU A 5 -16.13 0.70 0.12
N ASN A 6 -16.71 1.61 0.91
CA ASN A 6 -16.22 2.98 1.02
C ASN A 6 -15.79 3.45 2.42
N GLU A 7 -15.62 2.55 3.38
CA GLU A 7 -15.13 2.93 4.71
C GLU A 7 -13.61 2.79 4.81
N ILE A 8 -12.97 3.82 5.37
CA ILE A 8 -11.59 3.71 5.84
C ILE A 8 -11.60 2.68 6.97
N PRO A 9 -10.80 1.60 6.89
CA PRO A 9 -10.80 0.59 7.93
C PRO A 9 -10.42 1.23 9.27
N THR A 10 -11.21 1.00 10.31
CA THR A 10 -10.81 1.35 11.67
C THR A 10 -9.76 0.34 12.16
N PRO A 11 -8.72 0.77 12.89
CA PRO A 11 -7.77 -0.16 13.48
C PRO A 11 -8.50 -1.08 14.46
N GLU A 12 -8.35 -2.39 14.28
CA GLU A 12 -9.00 -3.42 15.11
C GLU A 12 -7.98 -4.50 15.50
N LEU A 13 -7.95 -4.86 16.79
CA LEU A 13 -7.08 -5.91 17.33
C LEU A 13 -7.88 -7.20 17.47
N THR A 14 -7.49 -8.25 16.74
CA THR A 14 -8.19 -9.55 16.79
C THR A 14 -7.20 -10.71 16.77
N PHE A 15 -7.65 -11.88 17.23
CA PHE A 15 -6.88 -13.12 17.21
C PHE A 15 -7.22 -14.03 16.02
N HIS A 16 -8.10 -13.58 15.11
CA HIS A 16 -8.59 -14.43 14.03
C HIS A 16 -7.73 -14.28 12.78
N PRO A 17 -7.27 -15.38 12.16
CA PRO A 17 -6.69 -15.32 10.83
C PRO A 17 -7.79 -14.95 9.83
N VAL A 18 -7.52 -13.97 8.95
CA VAL A 18 -8.28 -13.80 7.71
C VAL A 18 -8.04 -15.04 6.86
N SER A 19 -9.13 -15.65 6.40
CA SER A 19 -9.20 -16.94 5.73
C SER A 19 -8.14 -17.16 4.64
N GLU A 20 -7.59 -18.37 4.64
CA GLU A 20 -6.44 -18.84 3.89
C GLU A 20 -6.78 -19.24 2.44
N GLN A 21 -6.03 -18.71 1.46
CA GLN A 21 -5.87 -19.29 0.11
C GLN A 21 -4.38 -19.57 -0.14
N PRO A 22 -4.01 -20.59 -0.94
CA PRO A 22 -2.66 -21.16 -0.93
C PRO A 22 -1.65 -20.45 -1.84
N ALA A 23 -0.44 -20.28 -1.28
CA ALA A 23 0.92 -20.39 -1.83
C ALA A 23 1.47 -19.36 -2.85
N ALA A 24 2.61 -18.75 -2.47
CA ALA A 24 3.87 -18.75 -3.25
C ALA A 24 5.07 -18.35 -2.36
N ASP A 25 6.24 -18.90 -2.66
CA ASP A 25 7.53 -18.83 -1.93
C ASP A 25 7.99 -17.41 -1.51
N PRO A 26 8.48 -17.21 -0.26
CA PRO A 26 8.98 -15.92 0.23
C PRO A 26 10.48 -15.74 -0.04
N GLN A 27 10.93 -15.87 -1.29
CA GLN A 27 12.30 -15.51 -1.65
C GLN A 27 12.35 -14.78 -3.00
N SER A 28 12.13 -13.46 -2.99
CA SER A 28 12.99 -12.51 -3.69
C SER A 28 12.60 -11.06 -3.41
N THR A 29 13.60 -10.23 -3.12
CA THR A 29 13.57 -8.75 -3.14
C THR A 29 12.90 -8.01 -1.97
N LEU A 30 13.46 -8.19 -0.77
CA LEU A 30 13.44 -7.12 0.24
C LEU A 30 14.31 -5.95 -0.26
N GLY A 31 13.70 -5.08 -1.05
CA GLY A 31 14.21 -3.77 -1.40
C GLY A 31 14.19 -2.87 -0.16
N LYS A 32 15.34 -2.84 0.52
CA LYS A 32 15.72 -1.92 1.59
C LYS A 32 15.22 -0.50 1.30
N THR A 33 14.05 -0.14 1.83
CA THR A 33 13.55 1.23 1.79
C THR A 33 13.23 1.66 3.22
N ALA A 34 14.00 2.68 3.63
CA ALA A 34 13.71 3.60 4.71
C ALA A 34 13.43 2.99 6.10
N SER A 35 14.51 2.72 6.82
CA SER A 35 14.55 3.07 8.25
C SER A 35 14.37 4.58 8.36
N THR A 36 13.12 5.01 8.33
CA THR A 36 12.73 6.25 9.00
C THR A 36 12.38 5.78 10.39
N ALA A 37 13.03 6.31 11.42
CA ALA A 37 12.53 6.18 12.77
C ALA A 37 11.15 6.86 12.79
N VAL A 38 10.10 6.08 12.50
CA VAL A 38 8.74 6.56 12.57
C VAL A 38 8.44 6.67 14.06
N GLU A 39 8.25 7.90 14.53
CA GLU A 39 7.79 8.17 15.89
C GLU A 39 6.61 7.25 16.20
N GLU A 40 6.67 6.55 17.34
CA GLU A 40 5.55 5.70 17.78
C GLU A 40 4.26 6.54 17.69
N PRO A 41 3.24 6.06 16.98
CA PRO A 41 2.06 6.87 16.72
C PRO A 41 1.42 7.22 18.06
N GLN A 42 1.17 8.52 18.28
CA GLN A 42 0.50 8.96 19.50
C GLN A 42 -0.91 8.38 19.53
N LEU A 43 -1.13 7.47 20.48
CA LEU A 43 -2.42 6.83 20.69
C LEU A 43 -3.37 7.82 21.37
N THR A 44 -4.59 7.87 20.87
CA THR A 44 -5.70 8.50 21.58
C THR A 44 -6.01 7.74 22.87
N PRO A 45 -6.72 8.34 23.84
CA PRO A 45 -7.12 7.62 25.07
C PRO A 45 -7.94 6.35 24.79
N GLU A 46 -8.75 6.36 23.73
CA GLU A 46 -9.54 5.20 23.30
C GLU A 46 -8.66 4.10 22.75
N GLU A 47 -7.69 4.44 21.89
CA GLU A 47 -6.71 3.51 21.35
C GLU A 47 -5.79 2.94 22.43
N GLN A 48 -5.37 3.77 23.39
CA GLN A 48 -4.60 3.30 24.55
C GLN A 48 -5.38 2.29 25.37
N LYS A 49 -6.68 2.54 25.60
CA LYS A 49 -7.55 1.58 26.30
C LYS A 49 -7.67 0.27 25.51
N MET A 50 -7.81 0.33 24.19
CA MET A 50 -7.83 -0.88 23.34
C MET A 50 -6.54 -1.69 23.47
N VAL A 51 -5.39 -1.00 23.48
CA VAL A 51 -4.07 -1.62 23.70
C VAL A 51 -4.01 -2.28 25.06
N ASP A 52 -4.41 -1.60 26.13
CA ASP A 52 -4.37 -2.14 27.50
C ASP A 52 -5.31 -3.35 27.66
N ASP A 53 -6.53 -3.25 27.13
CA ASP A 53 -7.52 -4.33 27.13
C ASP A 53 -7.03 -5.54 26.31
N PHE A 54 -6.32 -5.29 25.21
CA PHE A 54 -5.75 -6.36 24.38
C PHE A 54 -4.53 -7.00 25.05
N SER A 55 -3.62 -6.21 25.64
CA SER A 55 -2.48 -6.70 26.42
C SER A 55 -2.90 -7.71 27.48
N ALA A 56 -4.00 -7.44 28.18
CA ALA A 56 -4.53 -8.31 29.23
C ALA A 56 -5.01 -9.68 28.71
N LYS A 57 -5.39 -9.78 27.43
CA LYS A 57 -5.87 -11.00 26.77
C LYS A 57 -4.76 -11.84 26.15
N ILE A 58 -3.54 -11.32 26.07
CA ILE A 58 -2.39 -12.04 25.52
C ILE A 58 -1.99 -13.13 26.53
N ASP A 59 -1.99 -14.37 26.07
CA ASP A 59 -1.58 -15.56 26.80
C ASP A 59 -0.30 -16.14 26.18
N LEU A 60 0.83 -15.95 26.89
CA LEU A 60 2.13 -16.44 26.45
C LEU A 60 2.24 -17.97 26.49
N THR A 61 1.32 -18.65 27.18
CA THR A 61 1.29 -20.12 27.23
C THR A 61 0.63 -20.72 26.00
N ASN A 62 -0.21 -19.95 25.31
CA ASN A 62 -0.84 -20.34 24.06
C ASN A 62 0.14 -20.18 22.89
N THR A 63 0.81 -21.28 22.53
CA THR A 63 1.79 -21.29 21.44
C THR A 63 1.20 -20.87 20.09
N THR A 64 -0.06 -21.21 19.81
CA THR A 64 -0.74 -20.82 18.57
C THR A 64 -0.95 -19.31 18.53
N GLN A 65 -1.42 -18.71 19.63
CA GLN A 65 -1.60 -17.27 19.73
C GLN A 65 -0.27 -16.53 19.58
N VAL A 66 0.81 -17.01 20.21
CA VAL A 66 2.16 -16.44 20.06
C VAL A 66 2.62 -16.52 18.61
N LEU A 67 2.45 -17.67 17.94
CA LEU A 67 2.90 -17.84 16.55
C LEU A 67 2.16 -16.91 15.58
N GLN A 68 0.85 -16.76 15.76
CA GLN A 68 -0.03 -15.95 14.93
C GLN A 68 -0.07 -14.47 15.33
N TYR A 69 0.59 -14.09 16.43
CA TYR A 69 0.52 -12.74 16.95
C TYR A 69 0.94 -11.69 15.91
N GLY A 70 0.05 -10.73 15.64
CA GLY A 70 0.30 -9.64 14.70
C GLY A 70 0.44 -10.04 13.22
N SER A 71 0.31 -11.33 12.86
CA SER A 71 0.53 -11.78 11.47
C SER A 71 -0.45 -11.13 10.48
N GLY A 72 -1.69 -10.89 10.90
CA GLY A 72 -2.70 -10.18 10.11
C GLY A 72 -2.30 -8.73 9.82
N ALA A 73 -1.79 -8.01 10.82
CA ALA A 73 -1.33 -6.62 10.65
C ALA A 73 -0.09 -6.54 9.75
N GLN A 74 0.86 -7.46 9.92
CA GLN A 74 2.04 -7.56 9.05
C GLN A 74 1.65 -7.88 7.60
N LYS A 75 0.69 -8.79 7.40
CA LYS A 75 0.16 -9.11 6.07
C LYS A 75 -0.53 -7.91 5.41
N LYS A 76 -1.42 -7.20 6.13
CA LYS A 76 -2.06 -5.97 5.62
C LYS A 76 -1.04 -4.94 5.15
N MET A 77 0.06 -4.77 5.90
CA MET A 77 1.15 -3.88 5.53
C MET A 77 1.89 -4.34 4.25
N ALA A 78 2.16 -5.63 4.12
CA ALA A 78 2.80 -6.22 2.94
C ALA A 78 1.90 -6.10 1.70
N ASP A 79 0.63 -6.52 1.81
CA ASP A 79 -0.36 -6.47 0.73
C ASP A 79 -0.58 -5.02 0.24
N PHE A 80 -0.55 -4.03 1.14
CA PHE A 80 -0.61 -2.62 0.76
C PHE A 80 0.56 -2.21 -0.15
N SER A 81 1.78 -2.62 0.20
CA SER A 81 3.00 -2.25 -0.53
C SER A 81 2.99 -2.81 -1.95
N GLU A 82 2.48 -4.04 -2.12
CA GLU A 82 2.34 -4.68 -3.43
C GLU A 82 1.27 -4.00 -4.29
N ASN A 83 0.08 -3.77 -3.74
CA ASN A 83 -1.02 -3.08 -4.45
C ASN A 83 -0.66 -1.63 -4.84
N ALA A 84 0.11 -0.92 -4.02
CA ALA A 84 0.61 0.42 -4.35
C ALA A 84 1.53 0.41 -5.58
N LEU A 85 2.41 -0.58 -5.70
CA LEU A 85 3.37 -0.69 -6.80
C LEU A 85 2.69 -1.00 -8.13
N GLU A 86 1.70 -1.90 -8.15
CA GLU A 86 0.98 -2.27 -9.37
C GLU A 86 0.17 -1.12 -9.99
N ASN A 87 -0.47 -0.32 -9.13
CA ASN A 87 -1.30 0.82 -9.57
C ASN A 87 -0.47 1.99 -10.14
N VAL A 88 0.78 2.18 -9.70
CA VAL A 88 1.66 3.25 -10.18
C VAL A 88 2.38 2.86 -11.49
N LYS A 89 2.71 1.58 -11.70
CA LYS A 89 3.48 1.11 -12.86
C LYS A 89 2.71 1.17 -14.19
N THR A 90 1.39 1.10 -14.14
CA THR A 90 0.53 0.93 -15.33
C THR A 90 0.11 2.24 -16.01
N LYS A 91 0.38 3.40 -15.40
CA LYS A 91 -0.14 4.68 -15.91
C LYS A 91 0.98 5.71 -16.05
N ASN A 92 1.14 6.27 -17.26
CA ASN A 92 1.34 7.72 -17.51
C ASN A 92 2.30 8.20 -18.61
N LEU A 93 2.77 7.44 -19.61
CA LEU A 93 3.62 8.10 -20.65
C LEU A 93 3.49 7.65 -22.12
N GLY A 94 2.75 6.58 -22.43
CA GLY A 94 2.74 6.04 -23.81
C GLY A 94 1.83 6.79 -24.80
N GLU A 95 0.61 7.12 -24.39
CA GLU A 95 -0.48 7.45 -25.32
C GLU A 95 -0.44 8.91 -25.82
N ILE A 96 -0.10 9.86 -24.94
CA ILE A 96 -0.01 11.29 -25.28
C ILE A 96 1.13 11.57 -26.27
N GLY A 97 2.26 10.87 -26.12
CA GLY A 97 3.40 11.00 -27.03
C GLY A 97 3.05 10.61 -28.46
N GLN A 98 2.17 9.61 -28.65
CA GLN A 98 1.69 9.22 -29.98
C GLN A 98 0.73 10.27 -30.58
N MET A 99 -0.19 10.83 -29.80
CA MET A 99 -1.15 11.83 -30.29
C MET A 99 -0.45 13.14 -30.71
N LEU A 100 0.51 13.62 -29.92
CA LEU A 100 1.31 14.81 -30.24
C LEU A 100 2.16 14.60 -31.51
N SER A 101 2.76 13.41 -31.66
CA SER A 101 3.53 13.04 -32.86
C SER A 101 2.65 13.01 -34.11
N GLY A 102 1.39 12.57 -33.98
CA GLY A 102 0.39 12.58 -35.04
C GLY A 102 0.12 13.99 -35.58
N VAL A 103 -0.06 14.98 -34.69
CA VAL A 103 -0.30 16.37 -35.10
C VAL A 103 0.93 17.04 -35.69
N VAL A 104 2.13 16.78 -35.16
CA VAL A 104 3.37 17.28 -35.77
C VAL A 104 3.58 16.69 -37.17
N THR A 105 3.24 15.41 -37.36
CA THR A 105 3.31 14.74 -38.67
C THR A 105 2.30 15.33 -39.66
N GLU A 106 1.07 15.56 -39.19
CA GLU A 106 0.02 16.22 -39.97
C GLU A 106 0.46 17.63 -40.38
N LEU A 107 0.99 18.44 -39.45
CA LEU A 107 1.52 19.78 -39.72
C LEU A 107 2.71 19.78 -40.69
N LYS A 108 3.66 18.84 -40.56
CA LYS A 108 4.79 18.71 -41.51
C LYS A 108 4.31 18.35 -42.92
N SER A 109 3.19 17.64 -43.04
CA SER A 109 2.58 17.36 -44.35
C SER A 109 1.95 18.60 -45.02
N PHE A 110 1.74 19.71 -44.28
CA PHE A 110 1.37 21.00 -44.87
C PHE A 110 2.51 21.57 -45.72
N ASP A 111 3.76 21.46 -45.26
CA ASP A 111 4.94 22.00 -45.95
C ASP A 111 5.32 21.18 -47.20
N VAL A 112 5.22 19.85 -47.11
CA VAL A 112 5.68 18.95 -48.19
C VAL A 112 4.70 18.92 -49.38
N ALA A 113 3.42 19.22 -49.17
CA ALA A 113 2.41 19.16 -50.22
C ALA A 113 2.42 20.35 -51.18
N ASP A 114 3.19 21.41 -50.90
CA ASP A 114 3.30 22.59 -51.76
C ASP A 114 4.44 22.50 -52.78
N ASP A 115 5.37 21.54 -52.63
CA ASP A 115 6.60 21.48 -53.43
C ASP A 115 6.56 20.45 -54.59
N ASP A 116 5.43 19.77 -54.81
CA ASP A 116 5.33 18.75 -55.84
C ASP A 116 4.73 19.28 -57.16
N LYS A 117 5.68 19.60 -58.05
CA LYS A 117 5.66 19.41 -59.52
C LYS A 117 5.16 20.55 -60.40
N GLY A 118 6.09 20.97 -61.27
CA GLY A 118 5.99 20.72 -62.70
C GLY A 118 5.11 21.70 -63.47
N PHE A 119 5.70 22.32 -64.49
CA PHE A 119 5.20 23.47 -65.24
C PHE A 119 3.79 23.32 -65.89
N PHE A 120 3.17 22.13 -65.89
CA PHE A 120 1.89 21.82 -66.56
C PHE A 120 0.64 21.74 -65.67
N ALA A 121 0.73 21.92 -64.36
CA ALA A 121 -0.41 21.70 -63.46
C ALA A 121 -1.37 22.91 -63.26
N ARG A 122 -1.24 24.00 -64.04
CA ARG A 122 -1.89 25.29 -63.75
C ARG A 122 -3.36 25.46 -64.16
N PHE A 123 -3.94 24.60 -64.99
CA PHE A 123 -5.26 24.87 -65.59
C PHE A 123 -6.48 24.20 -64.91
N LYS A 124 -6.29 23.22 -64.01
CA LYS A 124 -7.42 22.51 -63.34
C LYS A 124 -7.46 22.68 -61.81
N ARG A 125 -6.62 23.55 -61.24
CA ARG A 125 -6.30 23.56 -59.80
C ARG A 125 -7.08 24.55 -58.92
N SER A 126 -7.77 25.59 -59.42
CA SER A 126 -8.31 26.63 -58.51
C SER A 126 -9.49 26.16 -57.65
N GLY A 127 -10.46 25.41 -58.20
CA GLY A 127 -11.61 24.88 -57.46
C GLY A 127 -11.26 23.72 -56.48
N ASN A 128 -10.31 22.86 -56.88
CA ASN A 128 -9.85 21.75 -56.03
C ASN A 128 -8.93 22.22 -54.89
N LYS A 129 -8.16 23.31 -55.08
CA LYS A 129 -7.29 23.84 -54.02
C LYS A 129 -8.08 24.40 -52.85
N LEU A 130 -9.15 25.16 -53.09
CA LEU A 130 -9.98 25.70 -52.00
C LEU A 130 -10.71 24.60 -51.23
N THR A 131 -11.22 23.60 -51.94
CA THR A 131 -11.89 22.44 -51.33
C THR A 131 -10.90 21.57 -50.54
N ALA A 132 -9.70 21.33 -51.08
CA ALA A 132 -8.63 20.62 -50.38
C ALA A 132 -8.12 21.39 -49.15
N LEU A 133 -8.02 22.72 -49.24
CA LEU A 133 -7.62 23.57 -48.12
C LEU A 133 -8.68 23.52 -47.02
N LYS A 134 -9.97 23.67 -47.34
CA LYS A 134 -11.08 23.52 -46.37
C LYS A 134 -11.09 22.15 -45.71
N ALA A 135 -10.90 21.08 -46.48
CA ALA A 135 -10.82 19.72 -45.94
C ALA A 135 -9.61 19.53 -45.02
N ARG A 136 -8.46 20.14 -45.32
CA ARG A 136 -7.26 20.11 -44.46
C ARG A 136 -7.42 20.93 -43.19
N TYR A 137 -8.05 22.11 -43.25
CA TYR A 137 -8.39 22.91 -42.07
C TYR A 137 -9.34 22.15 -41.16
N ALA A 138 -10.42 21.57 -41.70
CA ALA A 138 -11.36 20.75 -40.94
C ALA A 138 -10.67 19.54 -40.28
N LYS A 139 -9.65 18.96 -40.93
CA LYS A 139 -8.87 17.85 -40.38
C LYS A 139 -7.96 18.28 -39.22
N VAL A 140 -7.34 19.44 -39.31
CA VAL A 140 -6.57 20.02 -38.18
C VAL A 140 -7.48 20.39 -37.03
N GLU A 141 -8.62 21.03 -37.30
CA GLU A 141 -9.63 21.36 -36.29
C GLU A 141 -10.08 20.09 -35.55
N THR A 142 -10.47 19.04 -36.28
CA THR A 142 -10.85 17.74 -35.70
C THR A 142 -9.71 17.11 -34.87
N ASN A 143 -8.45 17.26 -35.27
CA ASN A 143 -7.32 16.73 -34.52
C ASN A 143 -7.00 17.55 -33.27
N VAL A 144 -7.17 18.88 -33.34
CA VAL A 144 -7.03 19.76 -32.18
C VAL A 144 -8.14 19.48 -31.17
N ASP A 145 -9.39 19.32 -31.61
CA ASP A 145 -10.50 18.95 -30.74
C ASP A 145 -10.26 17.61 -30.04
N LYS A 146 -9.74 16.61 -30.76
CA LYS A 146 -9.32 15.33 -30.16
C LYS A 146 -8.21 15.48 -29.12
N ILE A 147 -7.26 16.40 -29.32
CA ILE A 147 -6.23 16.70 -28.31
C ILE A 147 -6.89 17.34 -27.08
N CYS A 148 -7.80 18.30 -27.27
CA CYS A 148 -8.51 18.94 -26.18
C CYS A 148 -9.30 17.91 -25.36
N GLU A 149 -10.06 17.02 -26.01
CA GLU A 149 -10.79 15.92 -25.35
C GLU A 149 -9.85 14.96 -24.60
N ALA A 150 -8.70 14.61 -25.20
CA ALA A 150 -7.70 13.77 -24.56
C ALA A 150 -7.07 14.45 -23.33
N LEU A 151 -6.78 15.75 -23.42
CA LEU A 151 -6.24 16.54 -22.30
C LEU A 151 -7.26 16.67 -21.16
N GLU A 152 -8.52 16.95 -21.47
CA GLU A 152 -9.61 16.99 -20.47
C GLU A 152 -9.81 15.65 -19.78
N SER A 153 -9.82 14.54 -20.54
CA SER A 153 -9.89 13.18 -20.00
C SER A 153 -8.72 12.89 -19.05
N HIS A 154 -7.50 13.28 -19.44
CA HIS A 154 -6.31 13.15 -18.58
C HIS A 154 -6.38 14.00 -17.33
N GLN A 155 -6.92 15.23 -17.41
CA GLN A 155 -7.11 16.07 -16.23
C GLN A 155 -8.04 15.39 -15.22
N VAL A 156 -9.16 14.84 -15.69
CA VAL A 156 -10.09 14.06 -14.86
C VAL A 156 -9.39 12.83 -14.27
N GLN A 157 -8.55 12.15 -15.04
CA GLN A 157 -7.79 11.00 -14.58
C GLN A 157 -6.78 11.38 -13.49
N LEU A 158 -6.04 12.47 -13.65
CA LEU A 158 -5.09 12.97 -12.66
C LEU A 158 -5.78 13.31 -11.33
N LEU A 159 -6.95 13.95 -11.38
CA LEU A 159 -7.73 14.26 -10.17
C LEU A 159 -8.18 12.98 -9.43
N LYS A 160 -8.59 11.96 -10.18
CA LYS A 160 -8.92 10.64 -9.62
C LYS A 160 -7.70 9.97 -8.99
N ASP A 161 -6.56 10.03 -9.67
CA ASP A 161 -5.32 9.43 -9.18
C ASP A 161 -4.80 10.15 -7.92
N THR A 162 -4.88 11.48 -7.83
CA THR A 162 -4.57 12.22 -6.59
C THR A 162 -5.44 11.76 -5.43
N SER A 163 -6.76 11.70 -5.65
CA SER A 163 -7.71 11.23 -4.62
C SER A 163 -7.41 9.78 -4.20
N MET A 164 -6.95 8.96 -5.15
CA MET A 164 -6.54 7.60 -4.85
C MET A 164 -5.29 7.56 -3.98
N LEU A 165 -4.24 8.32 -4.34
CA LEU A 165 -3.00 8.40 -3.56
C LEU A 165 -3.26 8.88 -2.13
N ASP A 166 -4.14 9.87 -1.96
CA ASP A 166 -4.55 10.35 -0.63
C ASP A 166 -5.23 9.23 0.19
N LYS A 167 -6.15 8.48 -0.43
CA LYS A 167 -6.79 7.32 0.23
C LYS A 167 -5.77 6.23 0.58
N MET A 168 -4.82 5.95 -0.32
CA MET A 168 -3.75 4.97 -0.05
C MET A 168 -2.87 5.40 1.13
N TYR A 169 -2.56 6.70 1.24
CA TYR A 169 -1.80 7.23 2.37
C TYR A 169 -2.54 7.04 3.70
N GLU A 170 -3.85 7.33 3.75
CA GLU A 170 -4.64 7.13 4.97
C GLU A 170 -4.81 5.64 5.34
N VAL A 171 -4.93 4.76 4.35
CA VAL A 171 -4.91 3.31 4.58
C VAL A 171 -3.55 2.84 5.12
N ASN A 172 -2.44 3.34 4.57
CA ASN A 172 -1.10 3.02 5.07
C ASN A 172 -0.91 3.44 6.54
N LYS A 173 -1.30 4.68 6.88
CA LYS A 173 -1.31 5.17 8.26
C LYS A 173 -2.10 4.26 9.20
N THR A 174 -3.25 3.80 8.75
CA THR A 174 -4.11 2.90 9.53
C THR A 174 -3.40 1.58 9.81
N TYR A 175 -2.83 0.93 8.80
CA TYR A 175 -2.10 -0.33 8.99
C TYR A 175 -0.85 -0.16 9.85
N PHE A 176 -0.14 0.95 9.68
CA PHE A 176 1.00 1.29 10.53
C PHE A 176 0.59 1.48 11.99
N LYS A 177 -0.52 2.18 12.23
CA LYS A 177 -1.05 2.37 13.58
C LYS A 177 -1.50 1.03 14.20
N GLU A 178 -2.21 0.19 13.43
CA GLU A 178 -2.63 -1.14 13.88
C GLU A 178 -1.42 -1.99 14.30
N LEU A 179 -0.39 -2.07 13.46
CA LEU A 179 0.87 -2.76 13.75
C LEU A 179 1.55 -2.21 15.03
N SER A 180 1.59 -0.89 15.16
CA SER A 180 2.16 -0.22 16.34
C SER A 180 1.40 -0.57 17.61
N MET A 181 0.06 -0.60 17.56
CA MET A 181 -0.78 -1.01 18.69
C MET A 181 -0.51 -2.47 19.10
N TYR A 182 -0.33 -3.40 18.15
CA TYR A 182 0.09 -4.77 18.46
C TYR A 182 1.46 -4.82 19.15
N LEU A 183 2.43 -4.04 18.68
CA LEU A 183 3.77 -3.99 19.28
C LEU A 183 3.72 -3.45 20.71
N ILE A 184 3.00 -2.35 20.94
CA ILE A 184 2.83 -1.75 22.28
C ILE A 184 2.12 -2.76 23.20
N ALA A 185 1.03 -3.38 22.74
CA ALA A 185 0.29 -4.32 23.55
C ALA A 185 1.13 -5.55 23.95
N GLY A 186 1.95 -6.05 23.03
CA GLY A 186 2.87 -7.16 23.27
C GLY A 186 3.99 -6.78 24.23
N LYS A 187 4.62 -5.61 24.04
CA LYS A 187 5.66 -5.07 24.94
C LYS A 187 5.09 -4.87 26.36
N ASN A 188 3.85 -4.40 26.49
CA ASN A 188 3.17 -4.26 27.78
C ASN A 188 2.96 -5.61 28.49
N LYS A 189 2.43 -6.63 27.79
CA LYS A 189 2.27 -7.97 28.37
C LYS A 189 3.61 -8.56 28.79
N LEU A 190 4.64 -8.45 27.95
CA LEU A 190 5.97 -8.97 28.24
C LEU A 190 6.59 -8.30 29.47
N LYS A 191 6.43 -6.97 29.59
CA LYS A 191 6.84 -6.21 30.78
C LYS A 191 6.11 -6.68 32.03
N GLN A 192 4.79 -6.88 31.97
CA GLN A 192 4.00 -7.38 33.09
C GLN A 192 4.50 -8.75 33.56
N VAL A 193 4.63 -9.71 32.64
CA VAL A 193 5.07 -11.07 32.96
C VAL A 193 6.48 -11.07 33.55
N ARG A 194 7.41 -10.32 32.96
CA ARG A 194 8.80 -10.24 33.45
C ARG A 194 8.94 -9.55 34.82
N THR A 195 8.09 -8.59 35.14
CA THR A 195 8.20 -7.81 36.38
C THR A 195 7.35 -8.34 37.52
N GLN A 196 6.32 -9.14 37.24
CA GLN A 196 5.36 -9.61 38.24
C GLN A 196 5.30 -11.14 38.31
N GLU A 197 4.91 -11.80 37.21
CA GLU A 197 4.59 -13.23 37.20
C GLU A 197 5.85 -14.10 37.32
N LEU A 198 6.88 -13.80 36.52
CA LEU A 198 8.13 -14.56 36.50
C LEU A 198 8.89 -14.48 37.84
N PRO A 199 9.08 -13.31 38.48
CA PRO A 199 9.68 -13.24 39.81
C PRO A 199 8.88 -14.01 40.86
N ALA A 200 7.54 -14.01 40.78
CA ALA A 200 6.71 -14.77 41.71
C ALA A 200 6.93 -16.28 41.59
N LEU A 201 7.03 -16.82 40.36
CA LEU A 201 7.35 -18.23 40.13
C LEU A 201 8.76 -18.58 40.59
N GLN A 202 9.74 -17.72 40.33
CA GLN A 202 11.12 -17.91 40.78
C GLN A 202 11.20 -17.97 42.31
N GLN A 203 10.51 -17.07 43.01
CA GLN A 203 10.44 -17.09 44.47
C GLN A 203 9.74 -18.35 44.99
N LYS A 204 8.68 -18.81 44.33
CA LYS A 204 7.98 -20.06 44.69
C LYS A 204 8.94 -21.24 44.58
N ALA A 205 9.64 -21.38 43.46
CA ALA A 205 10.60 -22.45 43.23
C ALA A 205 11.73 -22.45 44.28
N GLN A 206 12.22 -21.26 44.67
CA GLN A 206 13.22 -21.14 45.73
C GLN A 206 12.69 -21.54 47.10
N LYS A 207 11.43 -21.25 47.41
CA LYS A 207 10.81 -21.58 48.70
C LYS A 207 10.45 -23.06 48.84
N THR A 208 9.94 -23.67 47.78
CA THR A 208 9.47 -25.06 47.79
C THR A 208 10.60 -26.05 47.54
N GLY A 209 11.61 -25.68 46.74
CA GLY A 209 12.68 -26.57 46.31
C GLY A 209 12.20 -27.70 45.38
N LEU A 210 10.96 -27.64 44.89
CA LEU A 210 10.37 -28.66 44.03
C LEU A 210 10.86 -28.50 42.58
N PRO A 211 11.26 -29.59 41.90
CA PRO A 211 11.66 -29.55 40.49
C PRO A 211 10.57 -28.98 39.56
N GLU A 212 9.29 -29.24 39.85
CA GLU A 212 8.15 -28.78 39.06
C GLU A 212 7.98 -27.25 39.09
N ASP A 213 8.20 -26.62 40.24
CA ASP A 213 8.13 -25.16 40.36
C ASP A 213 9.31 -24.50 39.64
N ALA A 214 10.50 -25.10 39.72
CA ALA A 214 11.68 -24.65 38.97
C ALA A 214 11.46 -24.77 37.45
N GLN A 215 10.84 -25.86 37.00
CA GLN A 215 10.48 -26.07 35.60
C GLN A 215 9.47 -25.01 35.14
N SER A 216 8.43 -24.74 35.92
CA SER A 216 7.41 -23.73 35.59
C SER A 216 8.01 -22.32 35.39
N ALA A 217 8.97 -21.93 36.23
CA ALA A 217 9.68 -20.66 36.08
C ALA A 217 10.54 -20.61 34.80
N ASN A 218 11.23 -21.70 34.48
CA ASN A 218 12.02 -21.81 33.24
C ASN A 218 11.14 -21.78 32.00
N ASP A 219 10.00 -22.48 32.01
CA ASP A 219 9.06 -22.52 30.89
C ASP A 219 8.48 -21.14 30.60
N LEU A 220 8.05 -20.40 31.63
CA LEU A 220 7.57 -19.02 31.46
C LEU A 220 8.66 -18.09 30.93
N SER A 221 9.90 -18.23 31.40
CA SER A 221 11.05 -17.47 30.87
C SER A 221 11.27 -17.76 29.38
N ASN A 222 11.22 -19.03 28.98
CA ASN A 222 11.35 -19.43 27.58
C ASN A 222 10.21 -18.90 26.72
N MET A 223 8.97 -18.91 27.23
CA MET A 223 7.80 -18.32 26.56
C MET A 223 7.98 -16.82 26.35
N CYS A 224 8.46 -16.08 27.36
CA CYS A 224 8.80 -14.66 27.21
C CYS A 224 9.81 -14.44 26.09
N ASN A 225 10.89 -15.22 26.05
CA ASN A 225 11.93 -15.08 25.03
C ASN A 225 11.43 -15.40 23.61
N ARG A 226 10.53 -16.38 23.47
CA ARG A 226 9.90 -16.68 22.16
C ARG A 226 8.98 -15.55 21.72
N PHE A 227 8.19 -15.00 22.63
CA PHE A 227 7.31 -13.88 22.32
C PHE A 227 8.09 -12.60 22.00
N GLU A 228 9.18 -12.32 22.73
CA GLU A 228 10.09 -11.19 22.43
C GLU A 228 10.65 -11.27 21.02
N LYS A 229 11.10 -12.45 20.60
CA LYS A 229 11.55 -12.69 19.22
C LYS A 229 10.44 -12.43 18.21
N LYS A 230 9.22 -12.93 18.49
CA LYS A 230 8.07 -12.68 17.61
C LYS A 230 7.75 -11.19 17.47
N LEU A 231 7.83 -10.42 18.55
CA LEU A 231 7.64 -8.97 18.49
C LEU A 231 8.73 -8.28 17.69
N HIS A 232 9.98 -8.75 17.79
CA HIS A 232 11.08 -8.23 16.98
C HIS A 232 10.88 -8.54 15.48
N ASP A 233 10.47 -9.76 15.16
CA ASP A 233 10.14 -10.15 13.78
C ASP A 233 8.95 -9.37 13.20
N LEU A 234 8.09 -8.83 14.07
CA LEU A 234 6.95 -7.99 13.70
C LEU A 234 7.33 -6.52 13.49
N GLU A 235 8.44 -6.07 14.08
CA GLU A 235 8.97 -4.71 14.00
C GLU A 235 9.86 -4.49 12.75
N LEU A 236 10.37 -5.58 12.15
CA LEU A 236 11.20 -5.64 10.95
C LEU A 236 10.38 -5.59 9.65
#